data_AF-A0A9X6AFW9-F1
#
_entry.id   AF-A0A9X6AFW9-F1
#
_cell.length_a   1.000
_cell.length_b   1.000
_cell.length_c   1.000
_cell.angle_alpha   90.00
_cell.angle_beta   90.00
_cell.angle_gamma   90.00
#
_symmetry.space_group_name_H-M   'P 1'
#
loop_
_entity.id
_entity.type
_entity.pdbx_description
1 polymer ?
#
loop_
_entity_poly.entity_id
_entity_poly.type
_entity_poly.pdbx_seq_one_letter_code
_entity_poly.pdbx_strand_id
1 'polypeptide(L)'
;MGQQVAKRAGHTFYVSHAALQRVLGYRLSTRAEAVRLAQDRGSYDDVPGQRIIRKITRRGKVLWTERDSRLGEGTLDTLTAADRLRLYFRTENGLEPAMLWLTESGLPFSYKNWTKVFERASDRCQALGLGVFATPHMLRHSMALRVLIALHNALDRRLGLTPADRRHYEDVYGQVWSMVKDMLGHKNEQVTRDVYLEPVRGLQLDALLNDGANPVNADKLAELSARTGLILDAA
;
A
#
# COMPACT_ATOMS: atom_id res chain seq x y z
N MET A 1 -11.07 9.97 7.57
CA MET A 1 -10.33 9.57 6.34
C MET A 1 -11.06 8.58 5.40
N GLY A 2 -12.23 8.02 5.74
CA GLY A 2 -12.87 6.97 4.92
C GLY A 2 -13.62 7.41 3.64
N GLN A 3 -13.82 8.71 3.40
CA GLN A 3 -14.59 9.27 2.26
C GLN A 3 -13.72 9.75 1.09
N GLN A 4 -12.41 9.89 1.29
CA GLN A 4 -11.50 10.61 0.38
C GLN A 4 -10.75 9.70 -0.63
N VAL A 5 -10.72 8.39 -0.36
CA VAL A 5 -10.22 7.38 -1.31
C VAL A 5 -11.36 7.02 -2.27
N ALA A 6 -11.06 6.82 -3.55
CA ALA A 6 -11.99 6.27 -4.52
C ALA A 6 -12.24 4.79 -4.18
N LYS A 7 -12.99 4.52 -3.11
CA LYS A 7 -13.45 3.18 -2.79
C LYS A 7 -14.23 2.68 -4.01
N ARG A 8 -13.68 1.67 -4.70
CA ARG A 8 -14.27 0.93 -5.82
C ARG A 8 -14.05 1.49 -7.24
N ALA A 9 -12.97 2.26 -7.45
CA ALA A 9 -12.45 2.53 -8.80
C ALA A 9 -11.16 1.74 -9.03
N GLY A 10 -11.06 1.05 -10.16
CA GLY A 10 -9.79 0.46 -10.59
C GLY A 10 -8.74 1.55 -10.75
N HIS A 11 -7.55 1.33 -10.19
CA HIS A 11 -6.42 2.23 -10.36
C HIS A 11 -5.15 1.42 -10.57
N THR A 12 -4.27 1.95 -11.42
CA THR A 12 -2.94 1.38 -11.63
C THR A 12 -2.06 1.77 -10.45
N PHE A 13 -1.51 0.79 -9.76
CA PHE A 13 -0.47 1.01 -8.78
C PHE A 13 0.85 0.45 -9.30
N TYR A 14 1.94 1.16 -9.00
CA TYR A 14 3.28 0.75 -9.38
C TYR A 14 3.96 0.14 -8.17
N VAL A 15 4.68 -0.96 -8.40
CA VAL A 15 5.49 -1.63 -7.39
C VAL A 15 6.87 -1.87 -7.97
N SER A 16 7.91 -1.62 -7.16
CA SER A 16 9.27 -1.91 -7.61
C SER A 16 9.46 -3.40 -7.79
N HIS A 17 10.34 -3.78 -8.73
CA HIS A 17 10.67 -5.19 -8.93
C HIS A 17 11.16 -5.86 -7.64
N ALA A 18 12.00 -5.17 -6.87
CA ALA A 18 12.51 -5.67 -5.58
C ALA A 18 11.38 -5.92 -4.56
N ALA A 19 10.39 -5.03 -4.46
CA ALA A 19 9.24 -5.25 -3.58
C ALA A 19 8.38 -6.43 -4.05
N LEU A 20 8.18 -6.58 -5.36
CA LEU A 20 7.47 -7.73 -5.92
C LEU A 20 8.20 -9.05 -5.62
N GLN A 21 9.53 -9.09 -5.75
CA GLN A 21 10.34 -10.27 -5.41
C GLN A 21 10.20 -10.65 -3.93
N ARG A 22 10.17 -9.68 -3.01
CA ARG A 22 9.93 -9.94 -1.58
C ARG A 22 8.55 -10.56 -1.33
N VAL A 23 7.52 -10.06 -2.01
CA VAL A 23 6.17 -10.63 -1.94
C VAL A 23 6.14 -12.05 -2.48
N LEU A 24 6.81 -12.31 -3.61
CA LEU A 24 6.92 -13.66 -4.17
C LEU A 24 7.67 -14.61 -3.23
N GLY A 25 8.78 -14.15 -2.64
CA GLY A 25 9.53 -14.90 -1.63
C GLY A 25 8.64 -15.32 -0.45
N TYR A 26 7.87 -14.38 0.12
CA TYR A 26 6.90 -14.70 1.17
C TYR A 26 5.83 -15.71 0.70
N ARG A 27 5.29 -15.54 -0.52
CA ARG A 27 4.28 -16.47 -1.07
C ARG A 27 4.80 -17.89 -1.19
N LEU A 28 6.05 -18.06 -1.62
CA LEU A 28 6.67 -19.37 -1.86
C LEU A 28 7.24 -20.01 -0.59
N SER A 29 7.40 -19.24 0.50
CA SER A 29 7.96 -19.72 1.77
C SER A 29 6.92 -19.70 2.88
N THR A 30 6.97 -18.72 3.79
CA THR A 30 6.18 -18.64 5.02
C THR A 30 4.68 -18.77 4.77
N ARG A 31 4.17 -18.16 3.70
CA ARG A 31 2.75 -18.28 3.36
C ARG A 31 2.38 -19.70 2.94
N ALA A 32 3.19 -20.32 2.09
CA ALA A 32 2.94 -21.68 1.60
C ALA A 32 2.97 -22.69 2.75
N GLU A 33 3.91 -22.52 3.69
CA GLU A 33 3.98 -23.33 4.90
C GLU A 33 2.73 -23.17 5.78
N ALA A 34 2.31 -21.93 6.05
CA ALA A 34 1.11 -21.66 6.85
C ALA A 34 -0.16 -22.25 6.20
N VAL A 35 -0.27 -22.19 4.87
CA VAL A 35 -1.37 -22.82 4.11
C VAL A 35 -1.33 -24.33 4.26
N ARG A 36 -0.17 -24.97 4.04
CA ARG A 36 -0.03 -26.43 4.14
C ARG A 36 -0.42 -26.92 5.54
N LEU A 37 0.06 -26.25 6.59
CA LEU A 37 -0.28 -26.61 7.97
C LEU A 37 -1.78 -26.44 8.26
N ALA A 38 -2.44 -25.44 7.67
CA ALA A 38 -3.87 -25.25 7.80
C ALA A 38 -4.68 -26.30 7.01
N GLN A 39 -4.19 -26.71 5.83
CA GLN A 39 -4.75 -27.81 5.03
C GLN A 39 -4.66 -29.14 5.77
N ASP A 40 -3.49 -29.47 6.31
CA ASP A 40 -3.26 -30.71 7.08
C ASP A 40 -4.20 -30.81 8.30
N ARG A 41 -4.64 -29.67 8.84
CA ARG A 41 -5.58 -29.57 9.96
C ARG A 41 -7.06 -29.49 9.54
N GLY A 42 -7.37 -29.49 8.24
CA GLY A 42 -8.73 -29.27 7.73
C GLY A 42 -9.31 -27.88 8.07
N SER A 43 -8.45 -26.89 8.37
CA SER A 43 -8.89 -25.59 8.90
C SER A 43 -9.75 -24.78 7.93
N TYR A 44 -9.72 -25.14 6.65
CA TYR A 44 -10.49 -24.47 5.61
C TYR A 44 -11.82 -25.15 5.29
N ASP A 45 -12.10 -26.35 5.79
CA ASP A 45 -13.30 -27.10 5.37
C ASP A 45 -14.59 -26.48 5.94
N ASP A 46 -14.49 -25.84 7.11
CA ASP A 46 -15.64 -25.32 7.86
C ASP A 46 -15.75 -23.80 7.91
N VAL A 47 -14.95 -23.05 7.13
CA VAL A 47 -15.05 -21.59 7.10
C VAL A 47 -16.43 -21.17 6.55
N PRO A 48 -17.26 -20.41 7.28
CA PRO A 48 -18.59 -20.05 6.81
C PRO A 48 -18.54 -19.08 5.62
N GLY A 49 -19.42 -19.30 4.64
CA GLY A 49 -19.59 -18.40 3.49
C GLY A 49 -18.40 -18.38 2.53
N GLN A 50 -17.63 -19.47 2.46
CA GLN A 50 -16.56 -19.63 1.49
C GLN A 50 -17.06 -19.51 0.05
N ARG A 51 -16.21 -18.91 -0.78
CA ARG A 51 -16.40 -18.68 -2.21
C ARG A 51 -15.22 -19.25 -2.95
N ILE A 52 -15.44 -20.36 -3.65
CA ILE A 52 -14.40 -21.08 -4.37
C ILE A 52 -14.26 -20.47 -5.76
N ILE A 53 -13.13 -19.79 -6.01
CA ILE A 53 -12.84 -19.14 -7.28
C ILE A 53 -12.76 -20.20 -8.38
N ARG A 54 -13.54 -19.98 -9.43
CA ARG A 54 -13.47 -20.75 -10.69
C ARG A 54 -12.61 -20.07 -11.74
N LYS A 55 -12.71 -18.74 -11.82
CA LYS A 55 -12.03 -17.96 -12.86
C LYS A 55 -11.81 -16.52 -12.42
N ILE A 56 -10.64 -15.99 -12.74
CA ILE A 56 -10.37 -14.54 -12.73
C ILE A 56 -10.02 -14.15 -14.17
N THR A 57 -10.73 -13.17 -14.73
CA THR A 57 -10.45 -12.68 -16.08
C THR A 57 -9.37 -11.60 -16.07
N ARG A 58 -8.74 -11.32 -17.22
CA ARG A 58 -7.79 -10.20 -17.37
C ARG A 58 -8.40 -8.84 -17.01
N ARG A 59 -9.73 -8.68 -17.15
CA ARG A 59 -10.47 -7.47 -16.76
C ARG A 59 -10.84 -7.45 -15.28
N GLY A 60 -10.33 -8.39 -14.48
CA GLY A 60 -10.59 -8.43 -13.03
C GLY A 60 -11.98 -8.95 -12.64
N LYS A 61 -12.75 -9.55 -13.56
CA LYS A 61 -14.00 -10.24 -13.20
C LYS A 61 -13.65 -11.56 -12.50
N VAL A 62 -14.22 -11.78 -11.33
CA VAL A 62 -14.06 -12.99 -10.51
C VAL A 62 -15.37 -13.77 -10.55
N LEU A 63 -15.28 -15.05 -10.88
CA LEU A 63 -16.39 -16.01 -10.85
C LEU A 63 -16.08 -17.04 -9.76
N TRP A 64 -17.05 -17.37 -8.92
CA TRP A 64 -16.91 -18.35 -7.86
C TRP A 64 -18.16 -19.22 -7.68
N THR A 65 -18.00 -20.28 -6.90
CA THR A 65 -19.10 -21.11 -6.40
C THR A 65 -19.18 -21.04 -4.89
N GLU A 66 -20.40 -21.01 -4.37
CA GLU A 66 -20.66 -21.16 -2.94
C GLU A 66 -20.91 -22.63 -2.57
N ARG A 67 -21.06 -22.92 -1.28
CA ARG A 67 -21.17 -24.30 -0.75
C ARG A 67 -22.43 -25.03 -1.26
N ASP A 68 -23.49 -24.29 -1.55
CA ASP A 68 -24.75 -24.76 -2.14
C ASP A 68 -24.70 -24.90 -3.67
N SER A 69 -23.50 -24.82 -4.27
CA SER A 69 -23.27 -24.81 -5.72
C SER A 69 -23.82 -23.60 -6.46
N ARG A 70 -24.29 -22.56 -5.75
CA ARG A 70 -24.71 -21.31 -6.37
C ARG A 70 -23.52 -20.60 -7.01
N LEU A 71 -23.72 -20.11 -8.23
CA LEU A 71 -22.74 -19.28 -8.92
C LEU A 71 -22.80 -17.85 -8.39
N GLY A 72 -21.63 -17.26 -8.15
CA GLY A 72 -21.48 -15.85 -7.81
C GLY A 72 -20.45 -15.17 -8.69
N GLU A 73 -20.61 -13.87 -8.86
CA GLU A 73 -19.68 -13.05 -9.62
C GLU A 73 -19.47 -11.66 -9.01
N GLY A 74 -18.32 -11.07 -9.30
CA GLY A 74 -17.95 -9.73 -8.88
C GLY A 74 -16.72 -9.25 -9.64
N THR A 75 -16.29 -8.02 -9.37
CA THR A 75 -15.02 -7.50 -9.91
C THR A 75 -14.05 -7.26 -8.78
N LEU A 76 -12.75 -7.40 -9.03
CA LEU A 76 -11.72 -7.07 -8.04
C LEU A 76 -11.94 -5.65 -7.50
N ASP A 77 -12.34 -4.69 -8.33
CA ASP A 77 -12.58 -3.31 -7.87
C ASP A 77 -13.77 -3.17 -6.92
N THR A 78 -14.79 -4.02 -7.03
CA THR A 78 -16.03 -3.90 -6.24
C THR A 78 -16.08 -4.82 -5.03
N LEU A 79 -15.34 -5.93 -5.04
CA LEU A 79 -15.24 -6.87 -3.93
C LEU A 79 -14.74 -6.17 -2.66
N THR A 80 -15.56 -6.25 -1.61
CA THR A 80 -15.24 -5.63 -0.32
C THR A 80 -14.11 -6.39 0.39
N ALA A 81 -13.54 -5.77 1.42
CA ALA A 81 -12.58 -6.46 2.28
C ALA A 81 -13.16 -7.75 2.88
N ALA A 82 -14.45 -7.75 3.25
CA ALA A 82 -15.12 -8.93 3.81
C ALA A 82 -15.40 -10.01 2.76
N ASP A 83 -15.61 -9.64 1.50
CA ASP A 83 -15.75 -10.61 0.40
C ASP A 83 -14.41 -11.29 0.12
N ARG A 84 -13.33 -10.50 0.09
CA ARG A 84 -11.97 -10.99 -0.23
C ARG A 84 -11.45 -11.99 0.78
N LEU A 85 -11.80 -11.85 2.06
CA LEU A 85 -11.47 -12.81 3.11
C LEU A 85 -12.14 -14.17 2.93
N ARG A 86 -13.18 -14.26 2.09
CA ARG A 86 -13.93 -15.50 1.85
C ARG A 86 -13.60 -16.18 0.53
N LEU A 87 -12.66 -15.64 -0.23
CA LEU A 87 -12.26 -16.20 -1.52
C LEU A 87 -11.17 -17.25 -1.36
N TYR A 88 -11.35 -18.41 -1.98
CA TYR A 88 -10.41 -19.54 -1.93
C TYR A 88 -10.19 -20.12 -3.33
N PHE A 89 -8.98 -20.60 -3.60
CA PHE A 89 -8.68 -21.47 -4.73
C PHE A 89 -8.80 -22.93 -4.31
N ARG A 90 -9.22 -23.78 -5.25
CA ARG A 90 -9.10 -25.23 -5.10
C ARG A 90 -7.75 -25.66 -5.68
N THR A 91 -6.97 -26.36 -4.87
CA THR A 91 -5.66 -26.92 -5.23
C THR A 91 -5.68 -28.43 -5.05
N GLU A 92 -4.61 -29.11 -5.44
CA GLU A 92 -4.44 -30.56 -5.22
C GLU A 92 -4.42 -30.93 -3.73
N ASN A 93 -3.89 -30.03 -2.88
CA ASN A 93 -3.77 -30.23 -1.43
C ASN A 93 -4.99 -29.71 -0.66
N GLY A 94 -6.10 -29.39 -1.35
CA GLY A 94 -7.30 -28.82 -0.75
C GLY A 94 -7.45 -27.32 -1.02
N LEU A 95 -8.17 -26.63 -0.14
CA LEU A 95 -8.46 -25.20 -0.33
C LEU A 95 -7.27 -24.33 0.06
N GLU A 96 -7.09 -23.22 -0.63
CA GLU A 96 -6.09 -22.20 -0.32
C GLU A 96 -6.75 -20.82 -0.36
N PRO A 97 -6.58 -19.96 0.66
CA PRO A 97 -7.06 -18.59 0.62
C PRO A 97 -6.53 -17.81 -0.58
N ALA A 98 -7.36 -17.03 -1.26
CA ALA A 98 -6.89 -16.10 -2.30
C ALA A 98 -6.15 -14.88 -1.72
N MET A 99 -6.31 -14.63 -0.42
CA MET A 99 -5.64 -13.54 0.30
C MET A 99 -4.12 -13.75 0.35
N LEU A 100 -3.39 -12.67 0.10
CA LEU A 100 -1.93 -12.66 0.18
C LEU A 100 -1.47 -12.78 1.64
N TRP A 101 -1.94 -11.89 2.51
CA TRP A 101 -1.55 -11.87 3.91
C TRP A 101 -2.41 -12.83 4.71
N LEU A 102 -1.75 -13.70 5.47
CA LEU A 102 -2.37 -14.71 6.33
C LEU A 102 -1.91 -14.53 7.77
N THR A 103 -2.68 -15.08 8.71
CA THR A 103 -2.21 -15.32 10.07
C THR A 103 -1.16 -16.44 10.08
N GLU A 104 -0.45 -16.60 11.19
CA GLU A 104 0.46 -17.74 11.39
C GLU A 104 -0.27 -19.09 11.31
N SER A 105 -1.57 -19.11 11.62
CA SER A 105 -2.44 -20.28 11.44
C SER A 105 -2.94 -20.50 10.01
N GLY A 106 -2.50 -19.70 9.04
CA GLY A 106 -2.89 -19.83 7.64
C GLY A 106 -4.26 -19.24 7.29
N LEU A 107 -4.94 -18.55 8.20
CA LEU A 107 -6.25 -17.94 7.93
C LEU A 107 -6.12 -16.57 7.26
N PRO A 108 -7.08 -16.15 6.42
CA PRO A 108 -7.10 -14.81 5.83
C PRO A 108 -6.90 -13.68 6.85
N PHE A 109 -5.90 -12.82 6.64
CA PHE A 109 -5.59 -11.72 7.55
C PHE A 109 -6.45 -10.47 7.27
N SER A 110 -7.21 -10.03 8.27
CA SER A 110 -8.01 -8.80 8.18
C SER A 110 -7.13 -7.56 8.20
N TYR A 111 -7.38 -6.61 7.28
CA TYR A 111 -6.61 -5.36 7.20
C TYR A 111 -6.66 -4.53 8.49
N LYS A 112 -7.73 -4.66 9.29
CA LYS A 112 -7.89 -3.94 10.57
C LYS A 112 -6.82 -4.33 11.59
N ASN A 113 -6.24 -5.52 11.44
CA ASN A 113 -5.24 -6.05 12.37
C ASN A 113 -3.83 -5.49 12.12
N TRP A 114 -3.60 -4.78 11.00
CA TRP A 114 -2.29 -4.19 10.71
C TRP A 114 -1.85 -3.19 11.78
N THR A 115 -2.76 -2.37 12.32
CA THR A 115 -2.42 -1.43 13.39
C THR A 115 -1.76 -2.15 14.57
N LYS A 116 -2.33 -3.28 15.01
CA LYS A 116 -1.79 -4.08 16.12
C LYS A 116 -0.46 -4.78 15.78
N VAL A 117 -0.19 -5.07 14.51
CA VAL A 117 1.11 -5.60 14.07
C VAL A 117 2.18 -4.52 14.20
N PHE A 118 1.86 -3.29 13.77
CA PHE A 118 2.76 -2.15 13.82
C PHE A 118 3.03 -1.66 15.24
N GLU A 119 2.00 -1.61 16.09
CA GLU A 119 2.15 -1.31 17.53
C GLU A 119 3.13 -2.29 18.18
N ARG A 120 2.90 -3.61 18.07
CA ARG A 120 3.80 -4.63 18.63
C ARG A 120 5.22 -4.55 18.08
N ALA A 121 5.38 -4.18 16.80
CA ALA A 121 6.71 -3.99 16.23
C ALA A 121 7.41 -2.75 16.83
N SER A 122 6.68 -1.66 17.01
CA SER A 122 7.18 -0.41 17.60
C SER A 122 7.53 -0.60 19.08
N ASP A 123 6.70 -1.33 19.84
CA ASP A 123 6.98 -1.67 21.25
C ASP A 123 8.30 -2.45 21.39
N ARG A 124 8.58 -3.38 20.47
CA ARG A 124 9.86 -4.11 20.44
C ARG A 124 11.04 -3.18 20.13
N CYS A 125 10.88 -2.24 19.20
CA CYS A 125 11.91 -1.24 18.93
C CYS A 125 12.19 -0.39 20.17
N GLN A 126 11.15 0.09 20.84
CA GLN A 126 11.26 0.89 22.07
C GLN A 126 11.96 0.11 23.20
N ALA A 127 11.60 -1.16 23.39
CA ALA A 127 12.23 -2.03 24.38
C ALA A 127 13.74 -2.24 24.11
N LEU A 128 14.16 -2.12 22.85
CA LEU A 128 15.57 -2.16 22.42
C LEU A 128 16.24 -0.79 22.40
N GLY A 129 15.55 0.27 22.85
CA GLY A 129 16.07 1.65 22.83
C GLY A 129 16.12 2.28 21.43
N LEU A 130 15.51 1.65 20.43
CA LEU A 130 15.40 2.20 19.08
C LEU A 130 14.21 3.17 19.09
N GLY A 131 14.47 4.48 19.00
CA GLY A 131 13.45 5.54 18.97
C GLY A 131 12.58 5.58 17.71
N VAL A 132 12.28 4.42 17.13
CA VAL A 132 11.56 4.26 15.88
C VAL A 132 10.18 3.69 16.16
N PHE A 133 9.14 4.34 15.64
CA PHE A 133 7.76 3.85 15.68
C PHE A 133 7.10 4.04 14.31
N ALA A 134 6.15 3.16 13.99
CA ALA A 134 5.50 3.13 12.69
C ALA A 134 4.01 2.88 12.81
N THR A 135 3.21 3.47 11.91
CA THR A 135 1.83 3.05 11.66
C THR A 135 1.62 2.77 10.17
N PRO A 136 0.61 1.97 9.78
CA PRO A 136 0.30 1.76 8.36
C PRO A 136 0.03 3.06 7.59
N HIS A 137 -0.54 4.06 8.26
CA HIS A 137 -0.80 5.38 7.67
C HIS A 137 0.50 6.17 7.43
N MET A 138 1.46 6.10 8.34
CA MET A 138 2.77 6.75 8.16
C MET A 138 3.52 6.17 6.97
N LEU A 139 3.43 4.86 6.71
CA LEU A 139 4.05 4.27 5.52
C LEU A 139 3.44 4.80 4.22
N ARG A 140 2.11 4.92 4.16
CA ARG A 140 1.42 5.51 3.00
C ARG A 140 1.86 6.96 2.78
N HIS A 141 1.99 7.73 3.86
CA HIS A 141 2.44 9.11 3.81
C HIS A 141 3.90 9.23 3.36
N SER A 142 4.78 8.42 3.94
CA SER A 142 6.19 8.37 3.59
C SER A 142 6.39 8.00 2.12
N MET A 143 5.61 7.05 1.60
CA MET A 143 5.63 6.70 0.18
C MET A 143 5.19 7.89 -0.70
N ALA A 144 4.06 8.53 -0.38
CA ALA A 144 3.54 9.65 -1.15
C ALA A 144 4.57 10.79 -1.28
N LEU A 145 5.20 11.19 -0.17
CA LEU A 145 6.21 12.24 -0.17
C LEU A 145 7.49 11.82 -0.92
N ARG A 146 7.98 10.60 -0.71
CA ARG A 146 9.18 10.12 -1.42
C ARG A 146 8.96 10.09 -2.93
N VAL A 147 7.79 9.63 -3.38
CA VAL A 147 7.45 9.61 -4.81
C VAL A 147 7.29 11.04 -5.35
N LEU A 148 6.62 11.92 -4.60
CA LEU A 148 6.47 13.32 -4.97
C LEU A 148 7.83 13.99 -5.24
N ILE A 149 8.75 13.87 -4.28
CA ILE A 149 10.12 14.42 -4.39
C ILE A 149 10.86 13.80 -5.58
N ALA A 150 10.80 12.47 -5.72
CA ALA A 150 11.49 11.78 -6.80
C ALA A 150 10.99 12.20 -8.20
N LEU A 151 9.68 12.38 -8.36
CA LEU A 151 9.08 12.82 -9.62
C LEU A 151 9.44 14.26 -9.95
N HIS A 152 9.43 15.18 -8.97
CA HIS A 152 9.90 16.55 -9.17
C HIS A 152 11.38 16.56 -9.60
N ASN A 153 12.25 15.86 -8.87
CA ASN A 153 13.67 15.77 -9.21
C ASN A 153 13.93 15.14 -10.59
N ALA A 154 13.11 14.17 -11.00
CA ALA A 154 13.20 13.59 -12.34
C ALA A 154 12.78 14.58 -13.43
N LEU A 155 11.75 15.38 -13.17
CA LEU A 155 11.25 16.39 -14.10
C LEU A 155 12.25 17.54 -14.28
N ASP A 156 12.81 18.07 -13.18
CA ASP A 156 13.88 19.07 -13.19
C ASP A 156 15.04 18.64 -14.08
N ARG A 157 15.56 17.44 -13.84
CA ARG A 157 16.69 16.89 -14.61
C ARG A 157 16.35 16.73 -16.09
N ARG A 158 15.12 16.30 -16.40
CA ARG A 158 14.69 16.11 -17.79
C ARG A 158 14.57 17.43 -18.53
N LEU A 159 14.16 18.50 -17.85
CA LEU A 159 13.93 19.82 -18.44
C LEU A 159 15.13 20.76 -18.29
N GLY A 160 16.19 20.34 -17.58
CA GLY A 160 17.35 21.19 -17.30
C GLY A 160 17.01 22.38 -16.39
N LEU A 161 15.93 22.27 -15.60
CA LEU A 161 15.43 23.36 -14.78
C LEU A 161 16.19 23.44 -13.46
N THR A 162 16.41 24.66 -12.99
CA THR A 162 16.81 24.89 -11.62
C THR A 162 15.56 24.94 -10.72
N PRO A 163 15.74 24.67 -9.42
CA PRO A 163 14.85 25.13 -8.34
C PRO A 163 14.06 26.42 -8.58
N ALA A 164 14.72 27.48 -9.06
CA ALA A 164 14.11 28.79 -9.21
C ALA A 164 13.15 28.85 -10.41
N ASP A 165 13.38 28.02 -11.43
CA ASP A 165 12.63 28.02 -12.68
C ASP A 165 11.26 27.33 -12.54
N ARG A 166 11.03 26.58 -11.46
CA ARG A 166 9.79 25.80 -11.27
C ARG A 166 8.51 26.65 -11.28
N ARG A 167 8.58 27.88 -10.77
CA ARG A 167 7.47 28.84 -10.73
C ARG A 167 6.96 29.21 -12.13
N HIS A 168 7.75 29.01 -13.17
CA HIS A 168 7.38 29.28 -14.55
C HIS A 168 6.72 28.08 -15.26
N TYR A 169 6.64 26.91 -14.60
CA TYR A 169 6.16 25.65 -15.19
C TYR A 169 5.07 24.97 -14.35
N GLU A 170 4.20 25.75 -13.71
CA GLU A 170 3.15 25.26 -12.80
C GLU A 170 2.29 24.14 -13.40
N ASP A 171 1.91 24.24 -14.68
CA ASP A 171 1.12 23.21 -15.38
C ASP A 171 1.84 21.86 -15.49
N VAL A 172 3.16 21.88 -15.67
CA VAL A 172 3.98 20.67 -15.81
C VAL A 172 4.18 19.99 -14.45
N TYR A 173 4.33 20.78 -13.39
CA TYR A 173 4.36 20.26 -12.01
C TYR A 173 2.98 19.81 -11.51
N GLY A 174 1.89 20.36 -12.05
CA GLY A 174 0.53 19.87 -11.82
C GLY A 174 0.36 18.38 -12.17
N GLN A 175 1.02 17.91 -13.24
CA GLN A 175 0.99 16.50 -13.65
C GLN A 175 1.62 15.55 -12.62
N VAL A 176 2.59 16.02 -11.82
CA VAL A 176 3.21 15.22 -10.76
C VAL A 176 2.19 14.93 -9.65
N TRP A 177 1.38 15.92 -9.28
CA TRP A 177 0.30 15.74 -8.30
C TRP A 177 -0.77 14.78 -8.79
N SER A 178 -1.09 14.82 -10.08
CA SER A 178 -2.00 13.86 -10.71
C SER A 178 -1.46 12.42 -10.60
N MET A 179 -0.18 12.24 -10.91
CA MET A 179 0.46 10.93 -10.84
C MET A 179 0.47 10.38 -9.40
N VAL A 180 0.82 11.20 -8.40
CA VAL A 180 0.79 10.78 -6.98
C VAL A 180 -0.64 10.49 -6.53
N LYS A 181 -1.63 11.30 -6.93
CA LYS A 181 -3.06 11.05 -6.67
C LYS A 181 -3.49 9.69 -7.24
N ASP A 182 -3.10 9.37 -8.46
CA ASP A 182 -3.43 8.09 -9.12
C ASP A 182 -2.78 6.91 -8.40
N MET A 183 -1.50 7.00 -8.04
CA MET A 183 -0.81 5.96 -7.26
C MET A 183 -1.47 5.72 -5.90
N LEU A 184 -2.06 6.76 -5.31
CA LEU A 184 -2.78 6.67 -4.05
C LEU A 184 -4.25 6.26 -4.23
N GLY A 185 -4.83 6.35 -5.43
CA GLY A 185 -6.25 6.11 -5.65
C GLY A 185 -7.15 7.17 -4.98
N HIS A 186 -6.69 8.42 -4.89
CA HIS A 186 -7.50 9.53 -4.38
C HIS A 186 -8.48 10.04 -5.45
N LYS A 187 -9.66 10.48 -5.00
CA LYS A 187 -10.73 10.95 -5.92
C LYS A 187 -10.38 12.23 -6.65
N ASN A 188 -9.63 13.13 -6.01
CA ASN A 188 -9.17 14.38 -6.59
C ASN A 188 -7.77 14.72 -6.07
N GLU A 189 -7.08 15.61 -6.78
CA GLU A 189 -5.73 16.06 -6.38
C GLU A 189 -5.77 16.87 -5.08
N GLN A 190 -6.84 17.63 -4.85
CA GLN A 190 -6.96 18.47 -3.67
C GLN A 190 -6.87 17.66 -2.37
N VAL A 191 -7.47 16.47 -2.31
CA VAL A 191 -7.33 15.55 -1.18
C VAL A 191 -5.87 15.14 -0.98
N THR A 192 -5.14 14.84 -2.04
CA THR A 192 -3.70 14.52 -1.97
C THR A 192 -2.94 15.72 -1.41
N ARG A 193 -3.19 16.93 -1.95
CA ARG A 193 -2.58 18.15 -1.46
C ARG A 193 -2.92 18.41 0.01
N ASP A 194 -4.18 18.34 0.42
CA ASP A 194 -4.56 18.61 1.81
C ASP A 194 -3.94 17.62 2.80
N VAL A 195 -3.93 16.32 2.47
CA VAL A 195 -3.42 15.27 3.37
C VAL A 195 -1.90 15.29 3.49
N TYR A 196 -1.17 15.59 2.40
CA TYR A 196 0.29 15.55 2.39
C TYR A 196 0.96 16.91 2.49
N LEU A 197 0.26 18.01 2.16
CA LEU A 197 0.79 19.36 2.25
C LEU A 197 0.46 20.08 3.55
N GLU A 198 -0.68 19.81 4.21
CA GLU A 198 -1.00 20.47 5.49
C GLU A 198 0.14 20.37 6.54
N PRO A 199 0.81 19.21 6.71
CA PRO A 199 1.95 19.09 7.60
C PRO A 199 3.24 19.78 7.13
N VAL A 200 3.39 20.04 5.82
CA VAL A 200 4.51 20.77 5.21
C VAL A 200 4.14 22.22 4.85
N ARG A 201 2.96 22.75 5.18
CA ARG A 201 2.62 24.15 4.83
C ARG A 201 3.60 25.17 5.41
N GLY A 202 4.28 24.84 6.51
CA GLY A 202 5.36 25.64 7.11
C GLY A 202 6.76 25.38 6.53
N LEU A 203 6.92 24.41 5.64
CA LEU A 203 8.10 24.16 4.81
C LEU A 203 7.72 24.59 3.40
N GLN A 204 8.23 25.72 2.93
CA GLN A 204 8.06 26.06 1.52
C GLN A 204 8.49 24.85 0.70
N LEU A 205 7.57 24.28 -0.08
CA LEU A 205 7.78 23.06 -0.86
C LEU A 205 9.05 23.18 -1.72
N ASP A 206 9.37 24.40 -2.13
CA ASP A 206 10.65 24.83 -2.68
C ASP A 206 11.86 24.37 -1.85
N ALA A 207 11.93 24.64 -0.55
CA ALA A 207 13.04 24.19 0.30
C ALA A 207 13.19 22.66 0.33
N LEU A 208 12.09 21.90 0.25
CA LEU A 208 12.14 20.43 0.21
C LEU A 208 12.69 19.88 -1.11
N LEU A 209 12.40 20.59 -2.20
CA LEU A 209 12.71 20.22 -3.57
C LEU A 209 13.99 20.89 -4.12
N ASN A 210 14.57 21.88 -3.42
CA ASN A 210 15.66 22.72 -3.91
C ASN A 210 17.07 22.34 -3.45
N ASP A 211 17.25 21.21 -2.76
CA ASP A 211 18.58 20.79 -2.31
C ASP A 211 19.29 19.96 -3.38
N GLY A 212 20.04 20.63 -4.25
CA GLY A 212 20.82 20.00 -5.33
C GLY A 212 21.94 19.08 -4.82
N ALA A 213 22.28 19.11 -3.53
CA ALA A 213 23.32 18.30 -2.93
C ALA A 213 22.85 16.91 -2.45
N ASN A 214 21.54 16.67 -2.32
CA ASN A 214 21.02 15.44 -1.72
C ASN A 214 19.79 14.90 -2.49
N PRO A 215 19.96 13.98 -3.47
CA PRO A 215 18.89 13.51 -4.35
C PRO A 215 17.80 12.68 -3.65
N VAL A 216 18.04 12.29 -2.40
CA VAL A 216 17.03 11.87 -1.43
C VAL A 216 17.28 12.72 -0.20
N ASN A 217 16.40 13.67 0.08
CA ASN A 217 16.52 14.61 1.19
C ASN A 217 16.26 13.87 2.52
N ALA A 218 17.13 12.91 2.87
CA ALA A 218 17.02 12.09 4.07
C ALA A 218 16.95 13.00 5.32
N ASP A 219 17.81 14.01 5.37
CA ASP A 219 17.84 15.00 6.46
C ASP A 219 16.54 15.82 6.57
N LYS A 220 15.90 16.18 5.45
CA LYS A 220 14.61 16.89 5.48
C LYS A 220 13.43 15.97 5.73
N LEU A 221 13.50 14.70 5.35
CA LEU A 221 12.54 13.69 5.77
C LEU A 221 12.68 13.40 7.27
N ALA A 222 13.89 13.45 7.82
CA ALA A 222 14.19 13.41 9.26
C ALA A 222 13.57 14.61 9.98
N GLU A 223 13.81 15.84 9.48
CA GLU A 223 13.22 17.06 10.03
C GLU A 223 11.69 17.03 9.99
N LEU A 224 11.14 16.55 8.88
CA LEU A 224 9.70 16.37 8.72
C LEU A 224 9.12 15.30 9.64
N SER A 225 9.82 14.19 9.80
CA SER A 225 9.47 13.12 10.75
C SER A 225 9.42 13.69 12.16
N ALA A 226 10.44 14.45 12.58
CA ALA A 226 10.52 15.07 13.89
C ALA A 226 9.43 16.12 14.14
N ARG A 227 9.08 16.93 13.12
CA ARG A 227 8.08 18.00 13.25
C ARG A 227 6.63 17.51 13.20
N THR A 228 6.35 16.52 12.37
CA THR A 228 4.97 16.09 12.08
C THR A 228 4.59 14.82 12.82
N GLY A 229 5.54 13.95 13.14
CA GLY A 229 5.27 12.60 13.65
C GLY A 229 4.51 11.71 12.66
N LEU A 230 4.33 12.14 11.40
CA LEU A 230 3.51 11.46 10.38
C LEU A 230 4.34 10.66 9.37
N ILE A 231 5.67 10.77 9.43
CA ILE A 231 6.61 10.18 8.47
C ILE A 231 7.62 9.35 9.24
N LEU A 232 7.95 8.18 8.68
CA LEU A 232 9.08 7.39 9.16
C LEU A 232 10.36 7.86 8.47
N ASP A 233 11.31 8.30 9.28
CA ASP A 233 12.70 8.31 8.85
C ASP A 233 13.41 7.08 9.43
N ALA A 234 14.13 6.37 8.56
CA ALA A 234 14.81 5.12 8.89
C ALA A 234 16.24 5.11 8.33
N ALA A 235 16.81 6.31 8.17
CA ALA A 235 18.22 6.50 7.85
C ALA A 235 19.11 5.98 8.98
#